data_AF-A0A8C4N1C6-F1
#
_entry.id   AF-A0A8C4N1C6-F1
#
_cell.length_a   1.000
_cell.length_b   1.000
_cell.length_c   1.000
_cell.angle_alpha   90.00
_cell.angle_beta   90.00
_cell.angle_gamma   90.00
#
_symmetry.space_group_name_H-M   'P 1'
#
loop_
_entity.id
_entity.type
_entity.pdbx_description
1 polymer ?
#
loop_
_entity_poly.entity_id
_entity_poly.type
_entity_poly.pdbx_seq_one_letter_code
_entity_poly.pdbx_strand_id
1 'polypeptide(L)'
;MSTASCVSDDGASEVGCAGSGAHSVTSSLSWLSDWTDVSVVTKNSETDASSVNKRHVGSVDSALFGLSRWDVPHMSLTLSLCYLSLLWINSPLTLLDLLRLAWEGSVPYLHIVDKFPDEIKFSKQDTSIFQVTRVPSHGELLWEVNKLAVFLALPEFPMPSPQSLAYPPCLAARFLRELNLPDGLLKWCCMMVEPAIKHVKPQARCLPQHELHAASAVVLSLGLLYGLDDETEW
;
A
#
# COMPACT_ATOMS: atom_id res chain seq x y z
N MET A 1 1.62 13.30 71.00
CA MET A 1 0.61 12.28 70.61
C MET A 1 1.30 11.34 69.63
N SER A 2 1.43 10.08 70.05
CA SER A 2 1.91 8.81 69.44
C SER A 2 2.59 8.85 68.05
N THR A 3 3.82 8.36 67.79
CA THR A 3 4.41 6.97 67.84
C THR A 3 3.52 5.93 67.12
N ALA A 4 3.96 5.01 66.26
CA ALA A 4 5.21 4.26 66.16
C ALA A 4 5.38 3.56 64.79
N SER A 5 6.58 2.97 64.64
CA SER A 5 7.12 2.07 63.61
C SER A 5 6.66 0.60 63.78
N CYS A 6 7.11 -0.27 62.83
CA CYS A 6 7.30 -1.75 62.86
C CYS A 6 6.21 -2.57 62.12
N VAL A 7 6.42 -3.74 61.49
CA VAL A 7 7.55 -4.64 61.18
C VAL A 7 7.01 -5.74 60.22
N SER A 8 7.90 -6.45 59.53
CA SER A 8 7.75 -7.63 58.64
C SER A 8 7.08 -8.89 59.22
N ASP A 9 6.66 -9.81 58.32
CA ASP A 9 6.80 -11.30 58.31
C ASP A 9 5.64 -11.94 57.51
N ASP A 10 5.87 -12.61 56.37
CA ASP A 10 6.34 -14.01 56.12
C ASP A 10 5.19 -15.02 55.96
N GLY A 11 5.21 -15.83 54.88
CA GLY A 11 4.23 -16.92 54.68
C GLY A 11 4.12 -17.44 53.25
N ALA A 12 4.84 -18.53 52.97
CA ALA A 12 5.02 -19.22 51.69
C ALA A 12 3.80 -20.01 51.18
N SER A 13 3.76 -20.26 49.86
CA SER A 13 3.38 -21.57 49.29
C SER A 13 3.92 -21.73 47.86
N GLU A 14 4.74 -22.77 47.69
CA GLU A 14 5.19 -23.34 46.44
C GLU A 14 4.03 -23.98 45.65
N VAL A 15 4.01 -23.82 44.32
CA VAL A 15 3.69 -24.91 43.39
C VAL A 15 4.54 -24.71 42.14
N GLY A 16 5.49 -25.62 41.91
CA GLY A 16 6.21 -25.71 40.64
C GLY A 16 5.36 -26.37 39.55
N CYS A 17 5.63 -26.03 38.30
CA CYS A 17 5.50 -26.96 37.18
C CYS A 17 6.36 -26.47 36.00
N ALA A 18 7.33 -27.31 35.63
CA ALA A 18 8.08 -27.22 34.40
C ALA A 18 7.14 -27.34 33.19
N GLY A 19 7.43 -26.61 32.12
CA GLY A 19 6.65 -26.66 30.89
C GLY A 19 7.31 -25.89 29.76
N SER A 20 8.30 -26.55 29.15
CA SER A 20 8.88 -26.18 27.85
C SER A 20 7.77 -26.02 26.80
N GLY A 21 7.77 -24.90 26.08
CA GLY A 21 6.76 -24.60 25.06
C GLY A 21 7.28 -23.58 24.06
N ALA A 22 8.15 -24.03 23.15
CA ALA A 22 8.50 -23.29 21.95
C ALA A 22 7.22 -23.11 21.12
N HIS A 23 6.60 -21.92 21.20
CA HIS A 23 5.48 -21.58 20.34
C HIS A 23 6.00 -21.36 18.92
N SER A 24 5.67 -22.35 18.07
CA SER A 24 5.90 -22.40 16.63
C SER A 24 5.38 -21.14 15.93
N VAL A 25 6.30 -20.30 15.46
CA VAL A 25 6.02 -19.20 14.52
C VAL A 25 5.87 -19.72 13.07
N THR A 26 5.98 -21.04 12.87
CA THR A 26 6.05 -21.66 11.53
C THR A 26 4.67 -22.02 10.95
N SER A 27 3.59 -21.92 11.73
CA SER A 27 2.26 -22.38 11.29
C SER A 27 1.40 -21.33 10.56
N SER A 28 1.83 -20.06 10.45
CA SER A 28 0.97 -18.99 9.90
C SER A 28 1.17 -18.66 8.42
N LEU A 29 2.02 -19.37 7.68
CA LEU A 29 2.42 -18.98 6.31
C LEU A 29 2.00 -19.97 5.20
N SER A 30 1.25 -21.03 5.53
CA SER A 30 0.79 -22.02 4.55
C SER A 30 -0.16 -21.44 3.48
N TRP A 31 -0.80 -20.31 3.77
CA TRP A 31 -1.77 -19.64 2.89
C TRP A 31 -1.16 -18.88 1.70
N LEU A 32 0.16 -18.67 1.66
CA LEU A 32 0.86 -17.95 0.58
C LEU A 32 0.94 -18.74 -0.75
N SER A 33 0.59 -20.02 -0.72
CA SER A 33 0.73 -20.98 -1.83
C SER A 33 -0.44 -20.95 -2.83
N ASP A 34 -1.59 -20.36 -2.45
CA ASP A 34 -2.88 -20.56 -3.15
C ASP A 34 -3.22 -19.52 -4.22
N TRP A 35 -2.37 -18.51 -4.49
CA TRP A 35 -2.78 -17.33 -5.25
C TRP A 35 -2.19 -17.16 -6.64
N THR A 36 -2.17 -18.23 -7.42
CA THR A 36 -1.79 -18.15 -8.83
C THR A 36 -2.98 -18.16 -9.82
N ASP A 37 -4.23 -18.08 -9.35
CA ASP A 37 -5.40 -18.14 -10.24
C ASP A 37 -6.38 -16.98 -10.03
N VAL A 38 -6.15 -15.86 -10.73
CA VAL A 38 -7.20 -14.86 -11.01
C VAL A 38 -7.54 -14.99 -12.49
N SER A 39 -8.54 -15.82 -12.79
CA SER A 39 -9.11 -15.92 -14.12
C SER A 39 -10.11 -14.78 -14.36
N VAL A 40 -9.84 -13.99 -15.39
CA VAL A 40 -10.76 -12.98 -15.91
C VAL A 40 -11.91 -13.70 -16.63
N VAL A 41 -13.12 -13.64 -16.07
CA VAL A 41 -14.32 -14.11 -16.74
C VAL A 41 -14.71 -13.14 -17.84
N THR A 42 -14.36 -13.45 -19.08
CA THR A 42 -14.90 -12.79 -20.27
C THR A 42 -16.17 -13.53 -20.69
N LYS A 43 -17.35 -12.93 -20.46
CA LYS A 43 -18.59 -13.39 -21.07
C LYS A 43 -18.96 -12.43 -22.20
N ASN A 44 -18.67 -12.86 -23.42
CA ASN A 44 -19.21 -12.24 -24.63
C ASN A 44 -20.61 -12.82 -24.86
N SER A 45 -21.61 -11.96 -24.95
CA SER A 45 -22.89 -12.29 -25.57
C SER A 45 -23.23 -11.19 -26.57
N GLU A 46 -23.07 -11.52 -27.85
CA GLU A 46 -23.56 -10.76 -28.99
C GLU A 46 -25.08 -10.93 -29.08
N THR A 47 -25.82 -9.84 -29.25
CA THR A 47 -27.05 -9.77 -30.07
C THR A 47 -27.45 -8.33 -30.34
N ASP A 48 -27.42 -8.01 -31.64
CA ASP A 48 -28.36 -7.22 -32.45
C ASP A 48 -28.60 -5.72 -32.28
N ALA A 49 -28.56 -5.10 -33.46
CA ALA A 49 -28.65 -3.69 -33.79
C ALA A 49 -30.03 -3.07 -33.52
N SER A 50 -30.01 -1.85 -32.98
CA SER A 50 -31.03 -0.84 -33.27
C SER A 50 -30.41 0.56 -33.21
N SER A 51 -30.91 1.46 -34.04
CA SER A 51 -30.39 2.80 -34.31
C SER A 51 -30.28 3.67 -33.04
N VAL A 52 -29.07 3.90 -32.54
CA VAL A 52 -28.83 4.83 -31.44
C VAL A 52 -28.27 6.13 -32.00
N ASN A 53 -29.03 7.22 -31.85
CA ASN A 53 -28.51 8.58 -32.00
C ASN A 53 -27.17 8.68 -31.25
N LYS A 54 -26.05 8.83 -31.97
CA LYS A 54 -24.73 9.11 -31.40
C LYS A 54 -24.77 10.48 -30.70
N ARG A 55 -25.23 10.48 -29.46
CA ARG A 55 -25.10 11.61 -28.54
C ARG A 55 -23.62 11.77 -28.27
N HIS A 56 -23.04 12.85 -28.78
CA HIS A 56 -21.66 13.19 -28.50
C HIS A 56 -21.62 13.73 -27.07
N VAL A 57 -20.84 13.10 -26.20
CA VAL A 57 -20.55 13.61 -24.86
C VAL A 57 -19.39 14.59 -25.01
N GLY A 58 -19.69 15.89 -24.93
CA GLY A 58 -18.69 16.97 -24.99
C GLY A 58 -18.48 17.58 -23.61
N SER A 59 -17.26 18.08 -23.37
CA SER A 59 -16.92 18.86 -22.18
C SER A 59 -17.64 20.22 -22.21
N VAL A 60 -18.32 20.58 -21.12
CA VAL A 60 -18.96 21.89 -20.95
C VAL A 60 -17.90 22.91 -20.55
N ASP A 61 -17.85 24.04 -21.26
CA ASP A 61 -16.86 25.10 -21.04
C ASP A 61 -16.85 25.56 -19.57
N SER A 62 -15.79 25.24 -18.85
CA SER A 62 -15.65 25.42 -17.39
C SER A 62 -15.36 26.88 -16.97
N ALA A 63 -15.81 27.86 -17.75
CA ALA A 63 -15.55 29.29 -17.52
C ALA A 63 -16.26 29.90 -16.30
N LEU A 64 -17.07 29.12 -15.58
CA LEU A 64 -17.91 29.59 -14.47
C LEU A 64 -17.35 29.34 -13.06
N PHE A 65 -16.24 28.63 -12.91
CA PHE A 65 -15.72 28.29 -11.59
C PHE A 65 -14.37 28.97 -11.33
N GLY A 66 -14.41 30.04 -10.51
CA GLY A 66 -13.24 30.75 -10.00
C GLY A 66 -12.55 29.89 -8.94
N LEU A 67 -11.54 29.17 -9.37
CA LEU A 67 -11.14 27.95 -8.70
C LEU A 67 -9.63 27.97 -8.35
N SER A 68 -9.36 27.56 -7.11
CA SER A 68 -8.05 27.36 -6.48
C SER A 68 -7.16 26.35 -7.22
N ARG A 69 -5.89 26.21 -6.79
CA ARG A 69 -4.89 25.32 -7.42
C ARG A 69 -5.28 23.81 -7.44
N TRP A 70 -6.37 23.43 -6.77
CA TRP A 70 -6.92 22.07 -6.75
C TRP A 70 -7.85 21.74 -7.91
N ASP A 71 -8.18 22.74 -8.71
CA ASP A 71 -9.35 22.66 -9.55
C ASP A 71 -9.07 22.38 -11.02
N VAL A 72 -7.79 22.29 -11.39
CA VAL A 72 -7.41 21.66 -12.66
C VAL A 72 -7.09 20.20 -12.35
N PRO A 73 -8.02 19.27 -12.63
CA PRO A 73 -7.74 17.85 -12.49
C PRO A 73 -6.57 17.52 -13.41
N HIS A 74 -5.63 16.75 -12.90
CA HIS A 74 -4.45 16.31 -13.65
C HIS A 74 -4.28 14.82 -13.41
N MET A 75 -3.68 14.11 -14.36
CA MET A 75 -3.73 12.65 -14.34
C MET A 75 -3.08 12.01 -13.11
N SER A 76 -2.01 12.57 -12.51
CA SER A 76 -1.49 11.98 -11.25
C SER A 76 -2.46 12.04 -10.08
N LEU A 77 -3.48 12.90 -10.11
CA LEU A 77 -4.56 12.90 -9.14
C LEU A 77 -5.40 11.61 -9.21
N THR A 78 -5.60 11.06 -10.42
CA THR A 78 -6.33 9.79 -10.58
C THR A 78 -5.55 8.62 -9.98
N LEU A 79 -4.24 8.53 -10.24
CA LEU A 79 -3.37 7.55 -9.59
C LEU A 79 -3.33 7.73 -8.07
N SER A 80 -3.31 8.98 -7.60
CA SER A 80 -3.32 9.27 -6.16
C SER A 80 -4.60 8.77 -5.50
N LEU A 81 -5.75 9.00 -6.15
CA LEU A 81 -7.04 8.53 -5.69
C LEU A 81 -7.15 7.00 -5.72
N CYS A 82 -6.61 6.35 -6.77
CA CYS A 82 -6.48 4.89 -6.82
C CYS A 82 -5.62 4.35 -5.67
N TYR A 83 -4.49 5.00 -5.35
CA TYR A 83 -3.66 4.54 -4.23
C TYR A 83 -4.36 4.76 -2.87
N LEU A 84 -5.05 5.89 -2.68
CA LEU A 84 -5.85 6.12 -1.48
C LEU A 84 -6.92 5.05 -1.28
N SER A 85 -7.59 4.64 -2.35
CA SER A 85 -8.60 3.57 -2.26
C SER A 85 -7.97 2.22 -1.91
N LEU A 86 -6.79 1.91 -2.45
CA LEU A 86 -6.03 0.70 -2.10
C LEU A 86 -5.67 0.66 -0.61
N LEU A 87 -5.22 1.80 -0.05
CA LEU A 87 -4.96 1.93 1.39
C LEU A 87 -6.23 1.73 2.21
N TRP A 88 -7.34 2.30 1.76
CA TRP A 88 -8.63 2.21 2.46
C TRP A 88 -9.16 0.78 2.55
N ILE A 89 -8.98 -0.01 1.49
CA ILE A 89 -9.41 -1.42 1.45
C ILE A 89 -8.34 -2.39 2.00
N ASN A 90 -7.21 -1.90 2.52
CA ASN A 90 -6.06 -2.71 2.94
C ASN A 90 -5.59 -3.69 1.86
N SER A 91 -5.51 -3.22 0.62
CA SER A 91 -5.03 -4.02 -0.51
C SER A 91 -3.54 -4.38 -0.37
N PRO A 92 -3.11 -5.58 -0.80
CA PRO A 92 -1.68 -5.93 -0.86
C PRO A 92 -0.85 -5.09 -1.84
N LEU A 93 -1.50 -4.35 -2.74
CA LEU A 93 -0.80 -3.60 -3.78
C LEU A 93 -0.12 -2.37 -3.18
N THR A 94 1.18 -2.26 -3.41
CA THR A 94 1.99 -1.14 -2.92
C THR A 94 1.98 0.03 -3.91
N LEU A 95 2.58 1.16 -3.51
CA LEU A 95 2.69 2.32 -4.39
C LEU A 95 3.54 2.00 -5.61
N LEU A 96 4.62 1.23 -5.41
CA LEU A 96 5.47 0.76 -6.49
C LEU A 96 4.72 -0.14 -7.47
N ASP A 97 3.86 -1.03 -6.99
CA ASP A 97 3.04 -1.88 -7.85
C ASP A 97 2.11 -1.05 -8.74
N LEU A 98 1.44 -0.04 -8.18
CA LEU A 98 0.58 0.85 -8.95
C LEU A 98 1.35 1.62 -10.03
N LEU A 99 2.54 2.12 -9.69
CA LEU A 99 3.42 2.79 -10.65
C LEU A 99 3.88 1.84 -11.76
N ARG A 100 4.23 0.59 -11.40
CA ARG A 100 4.59 -0.45 -12.37
C ARG A 100 3.42 -0.76 -13.30
N LEU A 101 2.21 -0.90 -12.78
CA LEU A 101 1.00 -1.15 -13.58
C LEU A 101 0.69 0.00 -14.53
N ALA A 102 0.92 1.25 -14.10
CA ALA A 102 0.78 2.42 -14.97
C ALA A 102 1.85 2.47 -16.06
N TRP A 103 3.08 2.07 -15.74
CA TRP A 103 4.20 1.99 -16.68
C TRP A 103 4.01 0.90 -17.73
N GLU A 104 3.58 -0.29 -17.30
CA GLU A 104 3.31 -1.44 -18.18
C GLU A 104 2.06 -1.22 -19.06
N GLY A 105 1.23 -0.24 -18.73
CA GLY A 105 0.02 0.12 -19.47
C GLY A 105 -1.21 -0.69 -19.08
N SER A 106 -1.10 -1.57 -18.09
CA SER A 106 -2.21 -2.29 -17.42
C SER A 106 -3.20 -1.32 -16.78
N VAL A 107 -2.70 -0.22 -16.22
CA VAL A 107 -3.52 0.95 -15.85
C VAL A 107 -3.38 1.99 -16.97
N PRO A 108 -4.49 2.43 -17.59
CA PRO A 108 -4.44 3.44 -18.63
C PRO A 108 -4.05 4.79 -18.02
N TYR A 109 -2.79 5.17 -18.19
CA TYR A 109 -2.23 6.41 -17.66
C TYR A 109 -1.46 7.18 -18.74
N LEU A 110 -0.48 6.54 -19.35
CA LEU A 110 0.29 7.09 -20.46
C LEU A 110 -0.54 7.06 -21.75
N HIS A 111 -0.42 8.13 -22.56
CA HIS A 111 -1.04 8.23 -23.88
C HIS A 111 -2.53 7.83 -23.90
N ILE A 112 -3.27 8.20 -22.85
CA ILE A 112 -4.67 7.77 -22.70
C ILE A 112 -5.58 8.34 -23.79
N VAL A 113 -5.20 9.46 -24.40
CA VAL A 113 -5.92 10.08 -25.53
C VAL A 113 -6.18 9.07 -26.66
N ASP A 114 -5.21 8.20 -26.95
CA ASP A 114 -5.30 7.20 -28.03
C ASP A 114 -6.18 6.00 -27.67
N LYS A 115 -6.48 5.82 -26.37
CA LYS A 115 -7.32 4.72 -25.86
C LYS A 115 -8.79 5.08 -25.76
N PHE A 116 -9.14 6.37 -25.92
CA PHE A 116 -10.52 6.78 -25.87
C PHE A 116 -11.25 6.43 -27.18
N PRO A 117 -12.55 6.07 -27.10
CA PRO A 117 -13.36 5.84 -28.28
C PRO A 117 -13.51 7.12 -29.12
N ASP A 118 -13.59 6.97 -30.44
CA ASP A 118 -13.64 8.06 -31.43
C ASP A 118 -14.83 9.02 -31.23
N GLU A 119 -15.87 8.59 -30.50
CA GLU A 119 -17.03 9.41 -30.18
C GLU A 119 -16.75 10.51 -29.15
N ILE A 120 -15.64 10.42 -28.40
CA ILE A 120 -15.29 11.40 -27.36
C ILE A 120 -14.50 12.55 -27.99
N LYS A 121 -15.00 13.77 -27.79
CA LYS A 121 -14.35 15.00 -28.25
C LYS A 121 -13.82 15.79 -27.06
N PHE A 122 -12.51 15.94 -26.99
CA PHE A 122 -11.84 16.72 -25.96
C PHE A 122 -11.85 18.21 -26.29
N SER A 123 -12.12 19.05 -25.28
CA SER A 123 -11.79 20.48 -25.37
C SER A 123 -10.27 20.65 -25.32
N LYS A 124 -9.76 21.82 -25.72
CA LYS A 124 -8.31 22.11 -25.63
C LYS A 124 -7.76 21.95 -24.22
N GLN A 125 -8.58 22.25 -23.20
CA GLN A 125 -8.20 22.10 -21.81
C GLN A 125 -8.13 20.62 -21.42
N ASP A 126 -9.14 19.82 -21.76
CA ASP A 126 -9.15 18.38 -21.46
C ASP A 126 -7.97 17.66 -22.10
N THR A 127 -7.65 18.01 -23.35
CA THR A 127 -6.50 17.44 -24.05
C THR A 127 -5.20 17.65 -23.27
N SER A 128 -5.00 18.82 -22.64
CA SER A 128 -3.80 19.09 -21.84
C SER A 128 -3.73 18.24 -20.56
N ILE A 129 -4.88 17.84 -20.00
CA ILE A 129 -4.97 16.98 -18.81
C ILE A 129 -4.60 15.54 -19.18
N PHE A 130 -5.09 15.05 -20.31
CA PHE A 130 -4.90 13.67 -20.76
C PHE A 130 -3.58 13.43 -21.51
N GLN A 131 -2.87 14.48 -21.93
CA GLN A 131 -1.56 14.36 -22.57
C GLN A 131 -0.44 14.09 -21.56
N VAL A 132 -0.40 12.85 -21.06
CA VAL A 132 0.66 12.39 -20.15
C VAL A 132 1.69 11.56 -20.89
N THR A 133 2.95 11.97 -20.80
CA THR A 133 4.10 11.33 -21.47
C THR A 133 5.00 10.54 -20.51
N ARG A 134 4.79 10.67 -19.20
CA ARG A 134 5.65 10.09 -18.16
C ARG A 134 4.82 9.67 -16.95
N VAL A 135 5.22 8.57 -16.32
CA VAL A 135 4.71 8.14 -15.01
C VAL A 135 5.37 8.99 -13.91
N PRO A 136 4.62 9.47 -12.90
CA PRO A 136 5.20 10.22 -11.78
C PRO A 136 6.19 9.35 -11.00
N SER A 137 7.19 9.98 -10.40
CA SER A 137 8.06 9.27 -9.46
C SER A 137 7.31 8.90 -8.18
N HIS A 138 7.85 7.92 -7.44
CA HIS A 138 7.30 7.51 -6.16
C HIS A 138 7.09 8.67 -5.19
N GLY A 139 8.08 9.57 -5.05
CA GLY A 139 7.98 10.73 -4.17
C GLY A 139 6.95 11.76 -4.62
N GLU A 140 6.88 12.05 -5.93
CA GLU A 140 5.87 12.96 -6.49
C GLU A 140 4.45 12.44 -6.26
N LEU A 141 4.23 11.14 -6.49
CA LEU A 141 2.92 10.54 -6.29
C LEU A 141 2.53 10.49 -4.81
N LEU A 142 3.46 10.09 -3.93
CA LEU A 142 3.22 10.06 -2.49
C LEU A 142 2.87 11.45 -1.93
N TRP A 143 3.53 12.49 -2.44
CA TRP A 143 3.24 13.87 -2.11
C TRP A 143 1.82 14.28 -2.52
N GLU A 144 1.40 13.94 -3.74
CA GLU A 144 0.03 14.18 -4.22
C GLU A 144 -1.03 13.38 -3.44
N VAL A 145 -0.75 12.12 -3.10
CA VAL A 145 -1.62 11.29 -2.25
C VAL A 145 -1.83 11.95 -0.89
N ASN A 146 -0.76 12.39 -0.23
CA ASN A 146 -0.84 13.00 1.10
C ASN A 146 -1.63 14.32 1.06
N LYS A 147 -1.32 15.15 0.07
CA LYS A 147 -2.07 16.35 -0.28
C LYS A 147 -3.57 16.07 -0.44
N LEU A 148 -3.91 15.06 -1.23
CA LEU A 148 -5.29 14.66 -1.51
C LEU A 148 -6.00 14.14 -0.26
N ALA A 149 -5.32 13.36 0.59
CA ALA A 149 -5.86 12.88 1.86
C ALA A 149 -6.22 14.04 2.80
N VAL A 150 -5.35 15.06 2.88
CA VAL A 150 -5.60 16.28 3.66
C VAL A 150 -6.75 17.09 3.08
N PHE A 151 -6.80 17.25 1.75
CA PHE A 151 -7.86 17.97 1.06
C PHE A 151 -9.24 17.33 1.29
N LEU A 152 -9.32 16.01 1.20
CA LEU A 152 -10.54 15.24 1.46
C LEU A 152 -10.90 15.14 2.94
N ALA A 153 -10.04 15.66 3.84
CA ALA A 153 -10.18 15.53 5.29
C ALA A 153 -10.43 14.07 5.74
N LEU A 154 -9.71 13.12 5.13
CA LEU A 154 -9.88 11.71 5.44
C LEU A 154 -9.52 11.44 6.91
N PRO A 155 -10.26 10.55 7.59
CA PRO A 155 -9.86 10.07 8.91
C PRO A 155 -8.61 9.19 8.79
N GLU A 156 -8.10 8.74 9.94
CA GLU A 156 -6.99 7.80 9.96
C GLU A 156 -7.33 6.52 9.18
N PHE A 157 -6.36 6.05 8.39
CA PHE A 157 -6.52 4.83 7.62
C PHE A 157 -6.65 3.62 8.55
N PRO A 158 -7.48 2.62 8.17
CA PRO A 158 -7.63 1.40 8.96
C PRO A 158 -6.28 0.68 9.06
N MET A 159 -5.91 0.28 10.28
CA MET A 159 -4.71 -0.51 10.49
C MET A 159 -4.90 -1.91 9.87
N PRO A 160 -3.93 -2.44 9.10
CA PRO A 160 -4.01 -3.78 8.56
C PRO A 160 -4.09 -4.81 9.68
N SER A 161 -5.01 -5.77 9.57
CA SER A 161 -5.01 -6.92 10.47
C SER A 161 -3.76 -7.78 10.24
N PRO A 162 -3.29 -8.55 11.24
CA PRO A 162 -2.15 -9.46 11.05
C PRO A 162 -2.38 -10.56 9.99
N GLN A 163 -3.64 -10.78 9.61
CA GLN A 163 -4.05 -11.72 8.56
C GLN A 163 -4.17 -11.05 7.18
N SER A 164 -4.12 -9.71 7.12
CA SER A 164 -4.12 -8.98 5.86
C SER A 164 -2.76 -9.08 5.20
N LEU A 165 -2.74 -9.16 3.89
CA LEU A 165 -1.51 -9.13 3.11
C LEU A 165 -0.81 -7.79 3.08
N ALA A 166 -1.56 -6.72 3.30
CA ALA A 166 -1.02 -5.38 3.46
C ALA A 166 -0.24 -5.26 4.78
N TYR A 167 -0.32 -6.26 5.66
CA TYR A 167 0.47 -6.33 6.87
C TYR A 167 1.97 -6.42 6.52
N PRO A 168 2.83 -5.54 7.07
CA PRO A 168 4.22 -5.43 6.61
C PRO A 168 5.05 -6.72 6.63
N PRO A 169 4.89 -7.67 7.59
CA PRO A 169 5.52 -8.99 7.50
C PRO A 169 5.10 -9.83 6.28
N CYS A 170 3.82 -9.74 5.87
CA CYS A 170 3.34 -10.40 4.66
C CYS A 170 3.93 -9.75 3.40
N LEU A 171 4.03 -8.43 3.38
CA LEU A 171 4.74 -7.70 2.32
C LEU A 171 6.24 -8.04 2.29
N ALA A 172 6.89 -8.21 3.43
CA ALA A 172 8.29 -8.63 3.50
C ALA A 172 8.47 -10.04 2.93
N ALA A 173 7.57 -10.98 3.26
CA ALA A 173 7.56 -12.31 2.65
C ALA A 173 7.40 -12.25 1.12
N ARG A 174 6.53 -11.36 0.63
CA ARG A 174 6.36 -11.11 -0.81
C ARG A 174 7.66 -10.61 -1.44
N PHE A 175 8.34 -9.64 -0.83
CA PHE A 175 9.61 -9.11 -1.33
C PHE A 175 10.73 -10.15 -1.32
N LEU A 176 10.85 -10.96 -0.26
CA LEU A 176 11.81 -12.06 -0.23
C LEU A 176 11.59 -13.01 -1.40
N ARG A 177 10.34 -13.37 -1.69
CA ARG A 177 9.98 -14.23 -2.82
C ARG A 177 10.30 -13.56 -4.17
N GLU A 178 9.94 -12.29 -4.35
CA GLU A 178 10.18 -11.55 -5.60
C GLU A 178 11.67 -11.37 -5.89
N LEU A 179 12.48 -11.22 -4.84
CA LEU A 179 13.94 -11.08 -4.93
C LEU A 179 14.68 -12.44 -4.94
N ASN A 180 13.95 -13.56 -4.89
CA ASN A 180 14.51 -14.92 -4.76
C ASN A 180 15.47 -15.08 -3.56
N LEU A 181 15.14 -14.44 -2.43
CA LEU A 181 15.90 -14.51 -1.19
C LEU A 181 15.46 -15.68 -0.31
N PRO A 182 16.34 -16.21 0.57
CA PRO A 182 16.00 -17.33 1.44
C PRO A 182 14.86 -17.02 2.41
N ASP A 183 13.89 -17.94 2.52
CA ASP A 183 12.75 -17.83 3.44
C ASP A 183 13.17 -17.72 4.92
N GLY A 184 14.37 -18.20 5.27
CA GLY A 184 14.93 -18.08 6.62
C GLY A 184 15.07 -16.63 7.11
N LEU A 185 15.15 -15.66 6.18
CA LEU A 185 15.20 -14.23 6.48
C LEU A 185 13.88 -13.70 7.05
N LEU A 186 12.75 -14.33 6.71
CA LEU A 186 11.44 -13.84 7.10
C LEU A 186 11.27 -13.78 8.62
N LYS A 187 11.85 -14.74 9.36
CA LYS A 187 11.83 -14.73 10.82
C LYS A 187 12.47 -13.45 11.38
N TRP A 188 13.56 -13.00 10.78
CA TRP A 188 14.27 -11.78 11.18
C TRP A 188 13.48 -10.53 10.80
N CYS A 189 12.90 -10.51 9.61
CA CYS A 189 11.99 -9.45 9.19
C CYS A 189 10.83 -9.27 10.18
N CYS A 190 10.15 -10.36 10.56
CA CYS A 190 9.05 -10.31 11.52
C CYS A 190 9.49 -9.77 12.88
N MET A 191 10.63 -10.25 13.41
CA MET A 191 11.16 -9.80 14.70
C MET A 191 11.46 -8.30 14.75
N MET A 192 11.90 -7.70 13.63
CA MET A 192 12.16 -6.25 13.55
C MET A 192 10.88 -5.43 13.34
N VAL A 193 9.96 -5.93 12.53
CA VAL A 193 8.77 -5.19 12.07
C VAL A 193 7.65 -5.17 13.10
N GLU A 194 7.39 -6.29 13.77
CA GLU A 194 6.33 -6.39 14.77
C GLU A 194 6.41 -5.34 15.90
N PRO A 195 7.57 -5.12 16.56
CA PRO A 195 7.69 -4.07 17.57
C PRO A 195 7.56 -2.68 16.96
N ALA A 196 8.11 -2.45 15.76
CA ALA A 196 8.02 -1.17 15.08
C ALA A 196 6.55 -0.77 14.81
N ILE A 197 5.73 -1.69 14.30
CA ILE A 197 4.30 -1.42 14.05
C ILE A 197 3.55 -1.13 15.36
N LYS A 198 3.85 -1.87 16.44
CA LYS A 198 3.18 -1.67 17.74
C LYS A 198 3.54 -0.34 18.40
N HIS A 199 4.73 0.18 18.16
CA HIS A 199 5.22 1.42 18.76
C HIS A 199 4.99 2.66 17.89
N VAL A 200 4.72 2.50 16.59
CA VAL A 200 4.32 3.60 15.72
C VAL A 200 2.91 4.04 16.11
N LYS A 201 2.83 5.16 16.83
CA LYS A 201 1.55 5.85 17.03
C LYS A 201 1.06 6.31 15.66
N PRO A 202 -0.21 6.08 15.30
CA PRO A 202 -0.77 6.68 14.10
C PRO A 202 -0.63 8.20 14.23
N GLN A 203 0.17 8.78 13.34
CA GLN A 203 0.23 10.23 13.22
C GLN A 203 -0.97 10.63 12.36
N ALA A 204 -1.92 11.34 12.97
CA ALA A 204 -2.98 11.98 12.23
C ALA A 204 -2.33 12.81 11.10
N ARG A 205 -2.61 12.43 9.84
CA ARG A 205 -2.13 13.03 8.57
C ARG A 205 -0.86 12.42 7.95
N CYS A 206 -0.29 11.34 8.48
CA CYS A 206 0.75 10.59 7.76
C CYS A 206 0.16 9.33 7.14
N LEU A 207 0.44 9.12 5.86
CA LEU A 207 0.04 7.90 5.18
C LEU A 207 0.76 6.69 5.79
N PRO A 208 0.11 5.52 5.86
CA PRO A 208 0.77 4.31 6.32
C PRO A 208 1.95 3.95 5.40
N GLN A 209 3.13 3.74 5.97
CA GLN A 209 4.36 3.40 5.23
C GLN A 209 4.68 1.90 5.34
N HIS A 210 3.69 1.04 5.07
CA HIS A 210 3.82 -0.41 5.18
C HIS A 210 4.90 -0.99 4.25
N GLU A 211 4.95 -0.50 3.01
CA GLU A 211 5.96 -0.85 2.02
C GLU A 211 7.38 -0.52 2.51
N LEU A 212 7.57 0.67 3.06
CA LEU A 212 8.88 1.12 3.56
C LEU A 212 9.34 0.28 4.76
N HIS A 213 8.44 -0.04 5.69
CA HIS A 213 8.75 -0.91 6.83
C HIS A 213 9.09 -2.33 6.40
N ALA A 214 8.38 -2.88 5.41
CA ALA A 214 8.67 -4.21 4.88
C ALA A 214 10.02 -4.23 4.14
N ALA A 215 10.27 -3.25 3.27
CA ALA A 215 11.51 -3.16 2.52
C ALA A 215 12.72 -2.93 3.44
N SER A 216 12.60 -2.03 4.42
CA SER A 216 13.68 -1.78 5.38
C SER A 216 14.01 -3.02 6.20
N ALA A 217 13.00 -3.80 6.61
CA ALA A 217 13.23 -5.03 7.34
C ALA A 217 13.97 -6.10 6.51
N VAL A 218 13.68 -6.19 5.21
CA VAL A 218 14.42 -7.08 4.30
C VAL A 218 15.88 -6.64 4.21
N VAL A 219 16.13 -5.35 3.92
CA VAL A 219 17.48 -4.80 3.79
C VAL A 219 18.29 -4.96 5.09
N LEU A 220 17.69 -4.63 6.23
CA LEU A 220 18.34 -4.81 7.53
C LEU A 220 18.59 -6.27 7.88
N SER A 221 17.67 -7.19 7.53
CA SER A 221 17.86 -8.62 7.76
C SER A 221 19.06 -9.13 6.97
N LEU A 222 19.17 -8.69 5.71
CA LEU A 222 20.30 -9.01 4.86
C LEU A 222 21.60 -8.48 5.49
N GLY A 223 21.64 -7.19 5.84
CA GLY A 223 22.81 -6.56 6.44
C GLY A 223 23.27 -7.23 7.74
N LEU A 224 22.33 -7.61 8.62
CA LEU A 224 22.66 -8.25 9.89
C LEU A 224 23.15 -9.69 9.76
N LEU A 225 22.64 -10.44 8.78
CA LEU A 225 22.95 -11.88 8.66
C LEU A 225 24.11 -12.17 7.71
N TYR A 226 24.20 -11.41 6.63
CA TYR A 226 25.25 -11.58 5.63
C TYR A 226 26.40 -10.59 5.82
N GLY A 227 26.25 -9.62 6.74
CA GLY A 227 27.28 -8.65 7.03
C GLY A 227 27.54 -7.72 5.85
N LEU A 228 26.48 -7.25 5.17
CA LEU A 228 26.61 -6.19 4.16
C LEU A 228 27.15 -4.95 4.87
N ASP A 229 28.47 -4.75 4.80
CA ASP A 229 29.17 -3.67 5.46
C ASP A 229 29.47 -2.51 4.51
N ASP A 230 28.92 -2.52 3.27
CA ASP A 230 29.17 -1.56 2.17
C ASP A 230 30.67 -1.39 1.81
N GLU A 231 31.57 -2.07 2.50
CA GLU A 231 33.02 -1.95 2.44
C GLU A 231 33.65 -3.17 1.73
N THR A 232 33.09 -4.37 1.91
CA THR A 232 33.68 -5.63 1.39
C THR A 232 33.05 -6.15 0.10
N GLU A 233 32.06 -5.46 -0.46
CA GLU A 233 31.22 -5.95 -1.56
C GLU A 233 31.55 -5.39 -2.97
N TRP A 234 32.76 -4.87 -3.17
CA TRP A 234 33.26 -4.36 -4.46
C TRP A 234 34.44 -5.17 -5.00
#